data_AF-A0AAV9NU43-F1
#
_entry.id   AF-A0AAV9NU43-F1
#
_cell.length_a   1.000
_cell.length_b   1.000
_cell.length_c   1.000
_cell.angle_alpha   90.00
_cell.angle_beta   90.00
_cell.angle_gamma   90.00
#
_symmetry.space_group_name_H-M   'P 1'
#
loop_
_entity.id
_entity.type
_entity.pdbx_description
1 polymer ?
#
loop_
_entity_poly.entity_id
_entity_poly.type
_entity_poly.pdbx_seq_one_letter_code
_entity_poly.pdbx_strand_id
1 'polypeptide(L)'
;MNIDSMVGARVDDSLYKQGHRTYRVSKKDPNGLPHPKVVREVEHFCDQLEKRLDELLEDEQDEPLGEPLCEFGFSGRLKKRLNKHKTHTGSNYIMNLFEATLKLTFPEEDFGIEQYVLYIVPYRFLKAITEMFITRIGHGMVRFGGGFSHEPPGRSTRTKLSKKEWETALKVAQDHVDAEGNRKFYFAQMDEAKARLDAEIKAVEKKVDAQDEYQAEMDQLLGAMGPMGEEIDFEDLLTRLTETVEGLEEE
;
A
#
# COMPACT_ATOMS: atom_id res chain seq x y z
N MET A 1 27.63 2.71 -12.37
CA MET A 1 27.54 2.50 -10.90
C MET A 1 26.47 1.44 -10.67
N ASN A 2 26.82 0.30 -10.06
CA ASN A 2 25.94 -0.88 -10.00
C ASN A 2 25.08 -0.81 -8.71
N ILE A 3 23.88 -0.26 -8.81
CA ILE A 3 22.95 0.01 -7.69
C ILE A 3 22.33 -1.30 -7.11
N ASP A 4 22.59 -2.45 -7.73
CA ASP A 4 21.64 -3.57 -7.76
C ASP A 4 22.06 -4.86 -7.03
N SER A 5 22.72 -4.78 -5.86
CA SER A 5 22.96 -5.99 -5.02
C SER A 5 22.17 -6.00 -3.72
N MET A 6 20.85 -6.11 -3.84
CA MET A 6 19.98 -6.48 -2.72
C MET A 6 19.54 -7.93 -2.86
N VAL A 7 20.40 -8.82 -2.36
CA VAL A 7 20.45 -10.28 -2.53
C VAL A 7 19.08 -10.98 -2.65
N GLY A 8 18.70 -11.29 -3.89
CA GLY A 8 17.91 -12.44 -4.34
C GLY A 8 18.76 -13.26 -5.32
N ALA A 9 18.24 -14.39 -5.84
CA ALA A 9 18.97 -15.19 -6.84
C ALA A 9 19.49 -14.31 -7.98
N ARG A 10 20.72 -14.58 -8.47
CA ARG A 10 21.38 -13.81 -9.52
C ARG A 10 20.53 -13.91 -10.79
N VAL A 11 19.79 -12.85 -11.11
CA VAL A 11 19.08 -12.69 -12.39
C VAL A 11 20.13 -12.38 -13.47
N ASP A 12 19.84 -12.64 -14.74
CA ASP A 12 20.73 -12.39 -15.89
C ASP A 12 20.82 -10.89 -16.22
N ASP A 13 22.03 -10.40 -16.55
CA ASP A 13 22.36 -8.99 -16.88
C ASP A 13 21.43 -8.38 -17.95
N SER A 14 20.90 -9.19 -18.87
CA SER A 14 19.97 -8.76 -19.92
C SER A 14 18.59 -8.35 -19.39
N LEU A 15 18.09 -9.02 -18.33
CA LEU A 15 16.81 -8.71 -17.70
C LEU A 15 16.89 -7.43 -16.85
N TYR A 16 18.06 -7.07 -16.31
CA TYR A 16 18.20 -5.81 -15.55
C TYR A 16 18.14 -4.56 -16.43
N LYS A 17 18.64 -4.66 -17.68
CA LYS A 17 18.48 -3.60 -18.68
C LYS A 17 17.03 -3.38 -19.10
N GLN A 18 16.16 -4.36 -18.81
CA GLN A 18 14.71 -4.29 -19.00
C GLN A 18 13.97 -3.87 -17.71
N GLY A 19 14.69 -3.44 -16.67
CA GLY A 19 14.09 -2.92 -15.43
C GLY A 19 13.81 -3.96 -14.35
N HIS A 20 14.24 -5.22 -14.51
CA HIS A 20 14.09 -6.21 -13.44
C HIS A 20 14.95 -5.83 -12.22
N ARG A 21 14.32 -5.80 -11.04
CA ARG A 21 14.95 -5.51 -9.75
C ARG A 21 14.44 -6.48 -8.69
N THR A 22 15.31 -6.93 -7.78
CA THR A 22 15.03 -8.01 -6.79
C THR A 22 14.01 -7.67 -5.70
N TYR A 23 13.20 -6.62 -5.85
CA TYR A 23 12.24 -6.17 -4.84
C TYR A 23 11.15 -7.22 -4.62
N ARG A 24 11.41 -8.11 -3.65
CA ARG A 24 10.54 -9.23 -3.24
C ARG A 24 9.87 -9.91 -4.42
N VAL A 25 10.69 -10.28 -5.39
CA VAL A 25 10.34 -11.28 -6.39
C VAL A 25 9.68 -12.44 -5.66
N SER A 26 8.47 -12.81 -6.07
CA SER A 26 7.84 -13.99 -5.50
C SER A 26 8.77 -15.18 -5.76
N LYS A 27 9.31 -15.80 -4.70
CA LYS A 27 10.16 -17.01 -4.85
C LYS A 27 9.47 -18.15 -5.60
N LYS A 28 8.15 -18.05 -5.76
CA LYS A 28 7.29 -19.01 -6.45
C LYS A 28 6.96 -18.59 -7.89
N ASP A 29 7.32 -17.38 -8.30
CA ASP A 29 7.04 -16.88 -9.65
C ASP A 29 8.27 -17.11 -10.54
N PRO A 30 8.16 -17.99 -11.56
CA PRO A 30 9.26 -18.30 -12.47
C PRO A 30 9.69 -17.11 -13.33
N ASN A 31 8.84 -16.07 -13.48
CA ASN A 31 9.11 -14.89 -14.30
C ASN A 31 9.79 -13.75 -13.53
N GLY A 32 9.99 -13.93 -12.22
CA GLY A 32 10.70 -12.94 -11.43
C GLY A 32 9.91 -11.66 -11.14
N LEU A 33 8.56 -11.71 -11.20
CA LEU A 33 7.72 -10.53 -10.98
C LEU A 33 7.67 -10.11 -9.50
N PRO A 34 7.51 -8.80 -9.22
CA PRO A 34 7.31 -8.30 -7.86
C PRO A 34 6.06 -8.91 -7.23
N HIS A 35 6.12 -9.24 -5.94
CA HIS A 35 4.97 -9.75 -5.23
C HIS A 35 3.82 -8.72 -5.24
N PRO A 36 2.54 -9.10 -5.52
CA PRO A 36 1.43 -8.15 -5.65
C PRO A 36 1.22 -7.23 -4.45
N LYS A 37 1.46 -7.73 -3.23
CA LYS A 37 1.47 -6.87 -2.02
C LYS A 37 2.46 -5.71 -2.14
N VAL A 38 3.67 -5.94 -2.64
CA VAL A 38 4.69 -4.89 -2.77
C VAL A 38 4.25 -3.84 -3.76
N VAL A 39 3.70 -4.26 -4.91
CA VAL A 39 3.16 -3.33 -5.92
C VAL A 39 2.12 -2.41 -5.29
N ARG A 40 1.12 -2.98 -4.59
CA ARG A 40 0.08 -2.18 -3.91
C ARG A 40 0.62 -1.20 -2.88
N GLU A 41 1.66 -1.55 -2.13
CA GLU A 41 2.25 -0.65 -1.12
C GLU A 41 3.04 0.48 -1.78
N VAL A 42 3.65 0.24 -2.95
CA VAL A 42 4.32 1.28 -3.75
C VAL A 42 3.28 2.19 -4.40
N GLU A 43 2.24 1.64 -5.00
CA GLU A 43 1.11 2.41 -5.55
C GLU A 43 0.48 3.28 -4.45
N HIS A 44 0.22 2.71 -3.27
CA HIS A 44 -0.30 3.47 -2.14
C HIS A 44 0.65 4.61 -1.73
N PHE A 45 1.97 4.40 -1.79
CA PHE A 45 2.94 5.47 -1.54
C PHE A 45 2.89 6.57 -2.58
N CYS A 46 2.82 6.22 -3.87
CA CYS A 46 2.64 7.20 -4.94
C CYS A 46 1.36 8.02 -4.73
N ASP A 47 0.22 7.36 -4.51
CA ASP A 47 -1.07 8.03 -4.31
C ASP A 47 -1.05 9.04 -3.14
N GLN A 48 -0.40 8.69 -2.02
CA GLN A 48 -0.36 9.58 -0.86
C GLN A 48 0.67 10.69 -1.02
N LEU A 49 1.79 10.43 -1.70
CA LEU A 49 2.78 11.46 -1.99
C LEU A 49 2.24 12.47 -3.01
N GLU A 50 1.58 12.01 -4.08
CA GLU A 50 0.94 12.88 -5.06
C GLU A 50 -0.09 13.80 -4.40
N LYS A 51 -1.00 13.26 -3.58
CA LYS A 51 -1.97 14.07 -2.82
C LYS A 51 -1.30 15.16 -1.99
N ARG A 52 -0.18 14.83 -1.35
CA ARG A 52 0.59 15.78 -0.55
C ARG A 52 1.24 16.86 -1.40
N LEU A 53 1.77 16.50 -2.57
CA LEU A 53 2.41 17.45 -3.48
C LEU A 53 1.37 18.36 -4.16
N ASP A 54 0.18 17.84 -4.47
CA ASP A 54 -0.94 18.61 -5.06
C ASP A 54 -1.49 19.67 -4.10
N GLU A 55 -1.26 19.52 -2.79
CA GLU A 55 -1.66 20.49 -1.76
C GLU A 55 -0.66 21.64 -1.58
N LEU A 56 0.51 21.60 -2.23
CA LEU A 56 1.52 22.66 -2.15
C LEU A 56 1.09 23.91 -2.91
N LEU A 57 1.36 25.08 -2.31
CA LEU A 57 1.18 26.36 -2.99
C LEU A 57 2.22 26.52 -4.11
N GLU A 58 1.91 27.34 -5.11
CA GLU A 58 2.78 27.55 -6.29
C GLU A 58 4.19 28.02 -5.90
N ASP A 59 4.31 28.84 -4.85
CA ASP A 59 5.59 29.33 -4.32
C ASP A 59 6.34 28.30 -3.46
N GLU A 60 5.72 27.19 -3.08
CA GLU A 60 6.33 26.11 -2.29
C GLU A 60 6.85 24.96 -3.17
N GLN A 61 6.44 24.87 -4.45
CA GLN A 61 6.73 23.73 -5.32
C GLN A 61 8.23 23.58 -5.66
N ASP A 62 8.95 24.70 -5.73
CA ASP A 62 10.39 24.74 -6.01
C ASP A 62 11.24 24.77 -4.72
N GLU A 63 10.61 24.76 -3.54
CA GLU A 63 11.28 24.78 -2.24
C GLU A 63 11.35 23.38 -1.63
N PRO A 64 12.32 23.12 -0.72
CA PRO A 64 12.31 21.89 0.06
C PRO A 64 11.00 21.73 0.83
N LEU A 65 10.42 20.53 0.81
CA LEU A 65 9.24 20.21 1.61
C LEU A 65 9.44 20.65 3.07
N GLY A 66 8.50 21.43 3.60
CA GLY A 66 8.57 21.89 4.99
C GLY A 66 8.72 20.76 6.01
N GLU A 67 8.16 19.58 5.70
CA GLU A 67 8.41 18.33 6.40
C GLU A 67 9.09 17.30 5.47
N PRO A 68 10.35 16.92 5.69
CA PRO A 68 11.03 16.01 4.79
C PRO A 68 10.45 14.59 4.84
N LEU A 69 10.56 13.84 3.74
CA LEU A 69 10.20 12.42 3.72
C LEU A 69 11.15 11.63 4.64
N CYS A 70 10.60 10.94 5.64
CA CYS A 70 11.39 10.30 6.69
C CYS A 70 11.21 8.77 6.78
N GLU A 71 12.27 8.06 7.15
CA GLU A 71 12.20 6.69 7.72
C GLU A 71 12.69 6.73 9.15
N PHE A 72 11.93 6.09 10.05
CA PHE A 72 12.33 5.93 11.43
C PHE A 72 12.55 4.46 11.72
N GLY A 73 13.69 4.18 12.34
CA GLY A 73 14.09 2.82 12.66
C GLY A 73 14.89 2.76 13.93
N PHE A 74 14.80 1.61 14.61
CA PHE A 74 15.62 1.33 15.77
C PHE A 74 16.68 0.26 15.45
N SER A 75 17.91 0.46 15.93
CA SER A 75 18.95 -0.55 15.85
C SER A 75 19.83 -0.60 17.09
N GLY A 76 20.07 -1.80 17.62
CA GLY A 76 21.13 -2.05 18.60
C GLY A 76 22.53 -2.16 17.97
N ARG A 77 22.62 -2.12 16.63
CA ARG A 77 23.88 -2.13 15.87
C ARG A 77 23.84 -0.99 14.86
N LEU A 78 23.93 0.24 15.37
CA LEU A 78 23.72 1.46 14.60
C LEU A 78 24.57 1.51 13.33
N LYS A 79 25.90 1.38 13.44
CA LYS A 79 26.81 1.41 12.28
C LYS A 79 26.38 0.45 11.15
N LYS A 80 25.98 -0.77 11.51
CA LYS A 80 25.52 -1.77 10.52
C LYS A 80 24.19 -1.36 9.89
N ARG A 81 23.25 -0.79 10.66
CA ARG A 81 21.97 -0.33 10.13
C ARG A 81 22.15 0.89 9.22
N LEU A 82 22.98 1.85 9.60
CA LEU A 82 23.28 3.01 8.78
C LEU A 82 23.91 2.60 7.44
N ASN A 83 24.91 1.71 7.50
CA ASN A 83 25.53 1.19 6.28
C ASN A 83 24.52 0.45 5.37
N LYS A 84 23.57 -0.28 5.97
CA LYS A 84 22.50 -0.95 5.23
C LYS A 84 21.59 0.02 4.48
N HIS A 85 21.24 1.15 5.08
CA HIS A 85 20.50 2.20 4.38
C HIS A 85 21.33 2.82 3.26
N LYS A 86 22.59 3.19 3.51
CA LYS A 86 23.48 3.77 2.47
C LYS A 86 23.72 2.87 1.26
N THR A 87 23.80 1.56 1.49
CA THR A 87 24.08 0.56 0.45
C THR A 87 22.81 -0.10 -0.07
N HIS A 88 21.65 0.43 0.32
CA HIS A 88 20.31 -0.15 0.14
C HIS A 88 20.10 -1.52 0.81
N THR A 89 21.11 -2.31 1.13
CA THR A 89 20.99 -3.70 1.61
C THR A 89 20.09 -3.94 2.85
N GLY A 90 18.94 -4.60 2.68
CA GLY A 90 18.07 -4.99 3.81
C GLY A 90 17.50 -3.80 4.59
N SER A 91 17.27 -2.71 3.86
CA SER A 91 16.62 -1.46 4.24
C SER A 91 15.12 -1.50 3.86
N ASN A 92 14.42 -0.38 4.05
CA ASN A 92 13.08 -0.15 3.54
C ASN A 92 13.11 -0.10 2.00
N TYR A 93 12.34 -0.94 1.34
CA TYR A 93 12.36 -1.06 -0.12
C TYR A 93 11.74 0.16 -0.83
N ILE A 94 10.74 0.81 -0.24
CA ILE A 94 10.09 2.00 -0.82
C ILE A 94 11.09 3.15 -0.83
N MET A 95 11.77 3.40 0.30
CA MET A 95 12.81 4.42 0.39
C MET A 95 13.94 4.20 -0.61
N ASN A 96 14.40 2.95 -0.73
CA ASN A 96 15.47 2.62 -1.67
C ASN A 96 15.02 2.77 -3.13
N LEU A 97 13.78 2.37 -3.45
CA LEU A 97 13.19 2.53 -4.78
C LEU A 97 13.08 4.02 -5.12
N PHE A 98 12.59 4.84 -4.19
CA PHE A 98 12.49 6.28 -4.34
C PHE A 98 13.84 6.93 -4.64
N GLU A 99 14.88 6.67 -3.83
CA GLU A 99 16.23 7.20 -4.09
C GLU A 99 16.79 6.71 -5.43
N ALA A 100 16.58 5.44 -5.77
CA ALA A 100 17.05 4.89 -7.05
C ALA A 100 16.36 5.55 -8.25
N THR A 101 15.06 5.83 -8.16
CA THR A 101 14.31 6.57 -9.18
C THR A 101 14.85 8.00 -9.31
N LEU A 102 15.07 8.72 -8.21
CA LEU A 102 15.62 10.08 -8.26
C LEU A 102 16.99 10.11 -8.96
N LYS A 103 17.89 9.19 -8.62
CA LYS A 103 19.22 9.07 -9.27
C LYS A 103 19.14 8.75 -10.75
N LEU A 104 18.09 8.04 -11.18
CA LEU A 104 17.89 7.70 -12.58
C LEU A 104 17.29 8.87 -13.37
N THR A 105 16.32 9.56 -12.78
CA THR A 105 15.61 10.69 -13.41
C THR A 105 16.49 11.94 -13.47
N PHE A 106 17.30 12.17 -12.44
CA PHE A 106 18.14 13.36 -12.28
C PHE A 106 19.60 12.95 -12.06
N PRO A 107 20.28 12.43 -13.09
CA PRO A 107 21.61 11.85 -12.95
C PRO A 107 22.71 12.87 -12.61
N GLU A 108 22.46 14.15 -12.86
CA GLU A 108 23.39 15.25 -12.55
C GLU A 108 23.31 15.70 -11.08
N GLU A 109 22.27 15.28 -10.35
CA GLU A 109 22.03 15.66 -8.95
C GLU A 109 22.54 14.59 -7.98
N ASP A 110 23.10 15.01 -6.85
CA ASP A 110 23.59 14.10 -5.80
C ASP A 110 22.50 13.77 -4.77
N PHE A 111 21.50 13.01 -5.20
CA PHE A 111 20.47 12.51 -4.29
C PHE A 111 21.04 11.43 -3.35
N GLY A 112 20.68 11.46 -2.08
CA GLY A 112 21.11 10.46 -1.11
C GLY A 112 20.27 10.42 0.17
N ILE A 113 20.33 9.29 0.88
CA ILE A 113 19.69 9.16 2.20
C ILE A 113 20.58 9.77 3.29
N GLU A 114 20.15 10.92 3.79
CA GLU A 114 20.68 11.51 5.01
C GLU A 114 20.22 10.75 6.25
N GLN A 115 21.11 10.59 7.23
CA GLN A 115 20.88 9.70 8.37
C GLN A 115 21.34 10.31 9.69
N TYR A 116 20.46 10.30 10.67
CA TYR A 116 20.67 10.92 11.97
C TYR A 116 20.38 9.95 13.12
N VAL A 117 21.09 10.14 14.23
CA VAL A 117 20.76 9.48 15.51
C VAL A 117 19.94 10.46 16.33
N LEU A 118 18.64 10.21 16.46
CA LEU A 118 17.74 11.10 17.18
C LEU A 118 17.81 10.88 18.70
N TYR A 119 17.82 9.62 19.14
CA TYR A 119 17.72 9.29 20.55
C TYR A 119 18.35 7.92 20.89
N ILE A 120 19.03 7.85 22.03
CA ILE A 120 19.55 6.60 22.59
C ILE A 120 18.53 6.08 23.60
N VAL A 121 17.87 4.97 23.26
CA VAL A 121 16.90 4.34 24.15
C VAL A 121 17.63 3.57 25.27
N PRO A 122 17.53 4.00 26.54
CA PRO A 122 18.29 3.39 27.63
C PRO A 122 17.77 1.99 28.01
N TYR A 123 16.47 1.74 27.81
CA TYR A 123 15.82 0.49 28.21
C TYR A 123 15.17 -0.21 27.02
N ARG A 124 15.41 -1.53 26.90
CA ARG A 124 14.88 -2.34 25.79
C ARG A 124 13.36 -2.28 25.66
N PHE A 125 12.65 -2.15 26.77
CA PHE A 125 11.19 -2.10 26.78
C PHE A 125 10.65 -0.80 26.15
N LEU A 126 11.40 0.31 26.24
CA LEU A 126 11.02 1.57 25.61
C LEU A 126 11.20 1.55 24.09
N LYS A 127 11.94 0.59 23.53
CA LYS A 127 12.22 0.53 22.09
C LYS A 127 10.97 0.65 21.22
N ALA A 128 9.95 -0.16 21.51
CA ALA A 128 8.71 -0.18 20.72
C ALA A 128 7.96 1.14 20.86
N ILE A 129 7.86 1.66 22.09
CA ILE A 129 7.17 2.92 22.39
C ILE A 129 7.86 4.09 21.70
N THR A 130 9.19 4.15 21.77
CA THR A 130 9.98 5.21 21.11
C THR A 130 9.86 5.13 19.59
N GLU A 131 9.94 3.94 18.98
CA GLU A 131 9.75 3.80 17.53
C GLU A 131 8.33 4.22 17.12
N MET A 132 7.31 3.81 17.88
CA MET A 132 5.93 4.23 17.67
C MET A 132 5.76 5.75 17.74
N PHE A 133 6.27 6.34 18.82
CA PHE A 133 6.16 7.77 19.08
C PHE A 133 6.86 8.58 17.99
N ILE A 134 8.15 8.32 17.74
CA ILE A 134 8.94 9.06 16.76
C ILE A 134 8.35 8.92 15.35
N THR A 135 7.95 7.71 14.94
CA THR A 135 7.36 7.50 13.62
C THR A 135 6.05 8.27 13.43
N ARG A 136 5.26 8.42 14.51
CA ARG A 136 4.02 9.18 14.50
C ARG A 136 4.27 10.67 14.43
N ILE A 137 5.12 11.22 15.30
CA ILE A 137 5.35 12.68 15.36
C ILE A 137 6.17 13.19 14.18
N GLY A 138 7.05 12.37 13.61
CA GLY A 138 7.86 12.72 12.45
C GLY A 138 7.19 12.37 11.12
N HIS A 139 5.90 12.04 11.14
CA HIS A 139 5.08 11.73 9.95
C HIS A 139 5.67 10.66 9.01
N GLY A 140 6.53 9.76 9.48
CA GLY A 140 7.30 8.84 8.63
C GLY A 140 6.51 7.68 8.00
N MET A 141 5.17 7.76 7.97
CA MET A 141 4.28 6.74 7.41
C MET A 141 3.88 7.07 5.98
N VAL A 142 3.81 6.02 5.16
CA VAL A 142 3.31 6.08 3.79
C VAL A 142 1.88 6.64 3.75
N ARG A 143 1.04 6.24 4.71
CA ARG A 143 -0.37 6.62 4.79
C ARG A 143 -0.64 8.13 4.72
N PHE A 144 0.33 8.97 5.06
CA PHE A 144 0.19 10.43 5.08
C PHE A 144 1.13 11.14 4.09
N GLY A 145 1.77 10.40 3.18
CA GLY A 145 2.76 10.98 2.26
C GLY A 145 4.00 11.57 2.95
N GLY A 146 4.20 11.31 4.25
CA GLY A 146 5.27 11.90 5.05
C GLY A 146 6.52 11.03 5.15
N GLY A 147 6.47 9.79 4.66
CA GLY A 147 7.65 8.94 4.70
C GLY A 147 7.45 7.53 4.17
N PHE A 148 8.38 6.65 4.53
CA PHE A 148 8.54 5.36 3.86
C PHE A 148 8.00 4.16 4.65
N SER A 149 7.50 4.38 5.87
CA SER A 149 6.98 3.29 6.72
C SER A 149 5.61 2.82 6.25
N HIS A 150 5.58 1.65 5.59
CA HIS A 150 4.35 1.01 5.11
C HIS A 150 3.65 0.17 6.19
N GLU A 151 4.38 -0.33 7.19
CA GLU A 151 3.78 -1.01 8.34
C GLU A 151 3.43 0.01 9.43
N PRO A 152 2.27 -0.14 10.12
CA PRO A 152 1.94 0.66 11.28
C PRO A 152 3.05 0.60 12.35
N PRO A 153 3.35 1.73 13.01
CA PRO A 153 4.36 1.76 14.06
C PRO A 153 4.05 0.72 15.16
N GLY A 154 5.07 0.07 15.70
CA GLY A 154 4.92 -0.97 16.72
C GLY A 154 4.68 -2.39 16.19
N ARG A 155 4.26 -2.59 14.93
CA ARG A 155 4.15 -3.95 14.35
C ARG A 155 5.49 -4.57 13.98
N SER A 156 6.44 -3.75 13.57
CA SER A 156 7.76 -4.18 13.10
C SER A 156 8.70 -4.64 14.24
N THR A 157 8.40 -4.24 15.47
CA THR A 157 9.22 -4.58 16.64
C THR A 157 8.63 -5.80 17.36
N ARG A 158 9.37 -6.93 17.36
CA ARG A 158 9.04 -8.14 18.15
C ARG A 158 9.23 -7.94 19.67
N THR A 159 8.89 -6.77 20.19
CA THR A 159 9.01 -6.47 21.62
C THR A 159 7.65 -6.73 22.25
N LYS A 160 7.42 -7.98 22.69
CA LYS A 160 6.31 -8.27 23.61
C LYS A 160 6.67 -7.65 24.95
N LEU A 161 6.14 -6.48 25.24
CA LEU A 161 6.25 -5.86 26.55
C LEU A 161 5.37 -6.63 27.52
N SER A 162 5.93 -6.99 28.67
CA SER A 162 5.15 -7.51 29.79
C SER A 162 4.22 -6.42 30.34
N LYS A 163 3.15 -6.83 31.02
CA LYS A 163 2.23 -5.89 31.70
C LYS A 163 2.97 -4.93 32.64
N LYS A 164 3.98 -5.44 33.37
CA LYS A 164 4.80 -4.66 34.30
C LYS A 164 5.65 -3.59 33.60
N GLU A 165 6.23 -3.92 32.44
CA GLU A 165 7.00 -2.95 31.64
C GLU A 165 6.08 -1.84 31.11
N TRP A 166 4.86 -2.18 30.70
CA TRP A 166 3.84 -1.21 30.31
C TRP A 166 3.44 -0.27 31.45
N GLU A 167 3.14 -0.82 32.64
CA GLU A 167 2.78 -0.03 33.81
C GLU A 167 3.92 0.91 34.23
N THR A 168 5.17 0.44 34.15
CA THR A 168 6.36 1.26 34.44
C THR A 168 6.50 2.40 33.44
N ALA A 169 6.36 2.11 32.14
CA ALA A 169 6.44 3.13 31.08
C ALA A 169 5.35 4.19 31.24
N LEU A 170 4.12 3.76 31.54
CA LEU A 170 2.98 4.66 31.74
C LEU A 170 3.19 5.58 32.93
N LYS A 171 3.69 5.05 34.06
CA LYS A 171 3.97 5.85 35.25
C LYS A 171 5.00 6.95 34.96
N VAL A 172 6.10 6.60 34.29
CA VAL A 172 7.12 7.59 33.88
C VAL A 172 6.53 8.64 32.94
N ALA A 173 5.68 8.24 31.98
CA ALA A 173 5.04 9.21 31.09
C ALA A 173 4.11 10.17 31.85
N GLN A 174 3.32 9.66 32.80
CA GLN A 174 2.41 10.47 33.63
C GLN A 174 3.15 11.52 34.48
N ASP A 175 4.40 11.26 34.86
CA ASP A 175 5.22 12.22 35.62
C ASP A 175 5.73 13.38 34.74
N HIS A 176 5.67 13.26 33.41
CA HIS A 176 6.32 14.19 32.47
C HIS A 176 5.38 14.82 31.43
N VAL A 177 4.23 14.21 31.14
CA VAL A 177 3.27 14.70 30.15
C VAL A 177 1.84 14.57 30.67
N ASP A 178 0.91 15.36 30.11
CA ASP A 178 -0.53 15.13 30.29
C ASP A 178 -0.97 13.86 29.55
N ALA A 179 -0.66 12.71 30.16
CA ALA A 179 -0.95 11.41 29.61
C ALA A 179 -2.46 11.18 29.46
N GLU A 180 -3.29 11.79 30.31
CA GLU A 180 -4.74 11.64 30.24
C GLU A 180 -5.35 12.48 29.12
N GLY A 181 -4.93 13.73 28.95
CA GLY A 181 -5.31 14.59 27.83
C GLY A 181 -4.89 13.98 26.50
N ASN A 182 -3.63 13.53 26.40
CA ASN A 182 -3.13 12.81 25.22
C ASN A 182 -3.95 11.55 24.94
N ARG A 183 -4.26 10.76 25.98
CA ARG A 183 -5.11 9.57 25.84
C ARG A 183 -6.48 9.96 25.26
N LYS A 184 -7.17 10.94 25.82
CA LYS A 184 -8.48 11.40 25.32
C LYS A 184 -8.40 11.83 23.85
N PHE A 185 -7.38 12.60 23.48
CA PHE A 185 -7.15 13.04 22.11
C PHE A 185 -6.98 11.86 21.13
N TYR A 186 -6.08 10.92 21.44
CA TYR A 186 -5.84 9.78 20.55
C TYR A 186 -6.99 8.78 20.50
N PHE A 187 -7.75 8.61 21.59
CA PHE A 187 -8.96 7.78 21.57
C PHE A 187 -10.03 8.41 20.67
N ALA A 188 -10.24 9.72 20.73
CA ALA A 188 -11.18 10.41 19.84
C ALA A 188 -10.80 10.24 18.36
N GLN A 189 -9.51 10.41 18.02
CA GLN A 189 -8.97 10.15 16.68
C GLN A 189 -9.18 8.69 16.22
N MET A 190 -9.02 7.72 17.13
CA MET A 190 -9.25 6.31 16.81
C MET A 190 -10.74 6.01 16.59
N ASP A 191 -11.63 6.59 17.39
CA ASP A 191 -13.07 6.44 17.25
C ASP A 191 -13.56 7.04 15.92
N GLU A 192 -13.02 8.20 15.53
CA GLU A 192 -13.28 8.81 14.23
C GLU A 192 -12.77 7.94 13.08
N ALA A 193 -11.54 7.44 13.17
CA ALA A 193 -10.98 6.54 12.16
C ALA A 193 -11.76 5.22 12.05
N LYS A 194 -12.27 4.71 13.18
CA LYS A 194 -13.13 3.53 13.23
C LYS A 194 -14.47 3.80 12.56
N ALA A 195 -15.12 4.92 12.88
CA ALA A 195 -16.38 5.32 12.25
C ALA A 195 -16.24 5.46 10.73
N ARG A 196 -15.11 6.03 10.27
CA ARG A 196 -14.80 6.13 8.83
C ARG A 196 -14.64 4.74 8.19
N LEU A 197 -13.88 3.84 8.81
CA LEU A 197 -13.73 2.46 8.32
C LEU A 197 -15.05 1.70 8.30
N ASP A 198 -15.88 1.84 9.34
CA ASP A 198 -17.20 1.22 9.41
C ASP A 198 -18.12 1.75 8.29
N ALA A 199 -18.01 3.04 7.93
CA ALA A 199 -18.71 3.62 6.80
C ALA A 199 -18.19 3.09 5.44
N GLU A 200 -16.87 2.97 5.28
CA GLU A 200 -16.25 2.38 4.09
C GLU A 200 -16.67 0.92 3.90
N ILE A 201 -16.69 0.12 4.97
CA ILE A 201 -17.14 -1.28 4.95
C ILE A 201 -18.58 -1.35 4.46
N LYS A 202 -19.50 -0.56 5.05
CA LYS A 202 -20.91 -0.53 4.61
C LYS A 202 -21.06 -0.11 3.15
N ALA A 203 -20.25 0.83 2.68
CA ALA A 203 -20.27 1.27 1.29
C ALA A 203 -19.81 0.16 0.33
N VAL A 204 -18.84 -0.67 0.75
CA VAL A 204 -18.38 -1.83 -0.02
C VAL A 204 -19.42 -2.95 0.01
N GLU A 205 -20.02 -3.27 1.16
CA GLU A 205 -21.09 -4.28 1.29
C GLU A 205 -22.25 -3.96 0.33
N LYS A 206 -22.72 -2.71 0.29
CA LYS A 206 -23.78 -2.29 -0.63
C LYS A 206 -23.42 -2.48 -2.10
N LYS A 207 -22.14 -2.32 -2.48
CA LYS A 207 -21.69 -2.54 -3.86
C LYS A 207 -21.66 -4.02 -4.22
N VAL A 208 -21.32 -4.89 -3.26
CA VAL A 208 -21.36 -6.34 -3.44
C VAL A 208 -22.80 -6.81 -3.62
N ASP A 209 -23.72 -6.36 -2.76
CA ASP A 209 -25.16 -6.72 -2.86
C ASP A 209 -25.74 -6.34 -4.23
N ALA A 210 -25.44 -5.12 -4.72
CA ALA A 210 -25.89 -4.67 -6.04
C ALA A 210 -25.27 -5.49 -7.20
N GLN A 211 -24.05 -6.01 -7.01
CA GLN A 211 -23.40 -6.86 -8.01
C GLN A 211 -24.00 -8.27 -8.03
N ASP A 212 -24.37 -8.81 -6.87
CA ASP A 212 -25.06 -10.10 -6.76
C ASP A 212 -26.47 -10.03 -7.37
N GLU A 213 -27.20 -8.93 -7.18
CA GLU A 213 -28.49 -8.67 -7.84
C GLU A 213 -28.35 -8.62 -9.37
N TYR A 214 -27.37 -7.88 -9.88
CA TYR A 214 -27.09 -7.80 -11.31
C TYR A 214 -26.72 -9.17 -11.91
N GLN A 215 -25.93 -9.97 -11.19
CA GLN A 215 -25.56 -11.31 -11.64
C GLN A 215 -26.78 -12.25 -11.65
N ALA A 216 -27.68 -12.16 -10.67
CA ALA A 216 -28.91 -12.93 -10.65
C ALA A 216 -29.85 -12.58 -11.81
N GLU A 217 -29.98 -11.29 -12.16
CA GLU A 217 -30.73 -10.87 -13.35
C GLU A 217 -30.11 -11.39 -14.65
N MET A 218 -28.77 -11.34 -14.76
CA MET A 218 -28.05 -11.88 -15.91
C MET A 218 -28.25 -13.39 -16.06
N ASP A 219 -28.18 -14.15 -14.96
CA ASP A 219 -28.41 -15.60 -14.96
C ASP A 219 -29.87 -15.93 -15.32
N GLN A 220 -30.83 -15.11 -14.88
CA GLN A 220 -32.24 -15.25 -15.26
C GLN A 220 -32.46 -14.99 -16.76
N LEU A 221 -31.83 -13.96 -17.32
CA LEU A 221 -31.87 -13.67 -18.75
C LEU A 221 -31.23 -14.80 -19.58
N LEU A 222 -30.06 -15.29 -19.18
CA LEU A 222 -29.39 -16.42 -19.83
C LEU A 222 -30.25 -17.69 -19.74
N GLY A 223 -30.89 -17.95 -18.61
CA GLY A 223 -31.84 -19.05 -18.43
C GLY A 223 -33.08 -18.93 -19.32
N ALA A 224 -33.62 -17.71 -19.47
CA ALA A 224 -34.75 -17.42 -20.36
C ALA A 224 -34.38 -17.53 -21.86
N MET A 225 -33.11 -17.34 -22.20
CA MET A 225 -32.58 -17.59 -23.54
C MET A 225 -32.27 -19.07 -23.80
N GLY A 226 -32.10 -19.89 -22.74
CA GLY A 226 -31.81 -21.33 -22.82
C GLY A 226 -32.81 -22.21 -23.61
N PRO A 227 -34.13 -21.99 -23.55
CA PRO A 227 -35.09 -22.77 -24.34
C PRO A 227 -35.25 -22.29 -25.80
N MET A 228 -34.55 -21.25 -26.26
CA MET A 228 -34.47 -20.93 -27.71
C MET A 228 -33.52 -21.88 -28.47
N GLY A 229 -33.14 -23.00 -27.85
CA GLY A 229 -32.28 -24.06 -28.40
C GLY A 229 -33.00 -25.36 -28.76
N GLU A 230 -34.34 -25.43 -28.71
CA GLU A 230 -35.02 -26.35 -29.63
C GLU A 230 -34.95 -25.68 -30.99
N GLU A 231 -34.17 -26.26 -31.91
CA GLU A 231 -34.09 -25.83 -33.31
C GLU A 231 -35.51 -25.54 -33.80
N ILE A 232 -35.85 -24.26 -33.87
CA ILE A 232 -36.95 -23.83 -34.71
C ILE A 232 -36.47 -24.20 -36.09
N ASP A 233 -36.99 -25.30 -36.63
CA ASP A 233 -36.70 -25.72 -37.99
C ASP A 233 -37.10 -24.56 -38.89
N PHE A 234 -36.07 -23.88 -39.40
CA PHE A 234 -36.24 -22.67 -40.17
C PHE A 234 -37.00 -22.98 -41.47
N GLU A 235 -36.95 -24.24 -41.95
CA GLU A 235 -37.77 -24.72 -43.07
C GLU A 235 -39.25 -24.82 -42.69
N ASP A 236 -39.60 -25.26 -41.48
CA ASP A 236 -41.01 -25.33 -41.03
C ASP A 236 -41.62 -23.92 -40.88
N LEU A 237 -40.83 -22.97 -40.35
CA LEU A 237 -41.28 -21.59 -40.18
C LEU A 237 -41.39 -20.85 -41.53
N LEU A 238 -40.47 -21.11 -42.47
CA LEU A 238 -40.57 -20.61 -43.84
C LEU A 238 -41.77 -21.22 -44.57
N THR A 239 -41.98 -22.54 -44.45
CA THR A 239 -43.10 -23.24 -45.11
C THR A 239 -44.43 -22.64 -44.68
N ARG A 240 -44.64 -22.46 -43.38
CA ARG A 240 -45.87 -21.84 -42.83
C ARG A 240 -46.06 -20.41 -43.31
N LEU A 241 -44.97 -19.64 -43.46
CA LEU A 241 -45.03 -18.28 -44.02
C LEU A 241 -45.41 -18.29 -45.50
N THR A 242 -44.86 -19.18 -46.31
CA THR A 242 -45.24 -19.30 -47.74
C THR A 242 -46.68 -19.76 -47.92
N GLU A 243 -47.15 -20.76 -47.16
CA GLU A 243 -48.54 -21.22 -47.23
C GLU A 243 -49.53 -20.12 -46.82
N THR A 244 -49.16 -19.28 -45.85
CA THR A 244 -49.98 -18.16 -45.41
C THR A 244 -50.03 -17.03 -46.45
N VAL A 245 -48.96 -16.86 -47.24
CA VAL A 245 -48.90 -15.85 -48.30
C VAL A 245 -49.62 -16.33 -49.57
N GLU A 246 -49.50 -17.59 -49.96
CA GLU A 246 -50.21 -18.15 -51.12
C GLU A 246 -51.73 -18.23 -50.90
N GLY A 247 -52.17 -18.52 -49.66
CA GLY A 247 -53.59 -18.47 -49.30
C GLY A 247 -54.22 -17.07 -49.31
N LEU A 248 -53.40 -16.00 -49.33
CA LEU A 248 -53.86 -14.61 -49.44
C LEU A 248 -53.90 -14.10 -50.89
N GLU A 249 -53.37 -14.86 -51.85
CA GLU A 249 -53.40 -14.51 -53.28
C GLU A 249 -54.56 -15.19 -54.06
N GLU A 250 -55.30 -16.12 -53.43
CA GLU A 250 -56.46 -16.82 -54.03
C GLU A 250 -57.85 -16.34 -53.54
N GLU A 251 -57.94 -15.26 -52.73
CA GLU A 251 -59.20 -14.53 -52.42
C GLU A 251 -59.33 -13.19 -53.15
#